data_AF-A0A355Q8B9-F1
#
_entry.id   AF-A0A355Q8B9-F1
#
_cell.length_a   1.000
_cell.length_b   1.000
_cell.length_c   1.000
_cell.angle_alpha   90.00
_cell.angle_beta   90.00
_cell.angle_gamma   90.00
#
_symmetry.space_group_name_H-M   'P 1'
#
loop_
_entity.id
_entity.type
_entity.pdbx_description
1 polymer ?
#
loop_
_entity_poly.entity_id
_entity_poly.type
_entity_poly.pdbx_seq_one_letter_code
_entity_poly.pdbx_strand_id
1 'polypeptide(L)'
;MSSRLSQLQKLIQESELDGYLVPTTDEHLNEYVPLHHRRLEALSGFNGSAGIAIVLREGRSQLFVDSRYYIQADAQSGDHFEIRKLGLAGVPDVVEWLAGQSIGCRFGVDPFTVSPRSWRRWS
;
A
#
# COMPACT_ATOMS: atom_id res chain seq x y z
N MET A 1 -4.42 -10.97 12.61
CA MET A 1 -4.79 -10.84 11.19
C MET A 1 -6.21 -10.31 11.09
N SER A 2 -6.40 -9.06 10.62
CA SER A 2 -7.73 -8.50 10.37
C SER A 2 -8.45 -9.34 9.31
N SER A 3 -9.74 -9.62 9.49
CA SER A 3 -10.54 -10.42 8.53
C SER A 3 -10.50 -9.85 7.11
N ARG A 4 -10.37 -8.52 6.98
CA ARG A 4 -10.31 -7.82 5.69
C ARG A 4 -9.00 -8.07 4.94
N LEU A 5 -7.87 -8.10 5.65
CA LEU A 5 -6.57 -8.34 5.02
C LEU A 5 -6.51 -9.76 4.44
N SER A 6 -6.99 -10.75 5.18
CA SER A 6 -7.07 -12.14 4.68
C SER A 6 -8.01 -12.28 3.49
N GLN A 7 -9.14 -11.58 3.48
CA GLN A 7 -10.05 -11.56 2.33
C GLN A 7 -9.39 -10.94 1.09
N LEU A 8 -8.67 -9.83 1.25
CA LEU A 8 -7.94 -9.21 0.14
C LEU A 8 -6.83 -10.13 -0.39
N GLN A 9 -6.07 -10.78 0.49
CA GLN A 9 -5.04 -11.76 0.08
C GLN A 9 -5.64 -12.92 -0.73
N LYS A 10 -6.83 -13.41 -0.34
CA LYS A 10 -7.55 -14.43 -1.10
C LYS A 10 -7.92 -13.92 -2.51
N LEU A 11 -8.43 -12.69 -2.63
CA LEU A 11 -8.75 -12.09 -3.92
C LEU A 11 -7.52 -11.87 -4.81
N ILE A 12 -6.39 -11.48 -4.20
CA ILE A 12 -5.09 -11.36 -4.89
C ILE A 12 -4.69 -12.72 -5.49
N GLN A 13 -4.80 -13.79 -4.69
CA GLN A 13 -4.48 -15.14 -5.13
C GLN A 13 -5.43 -15.63 -6.25
N GLU A 14 -6.74 -15.41 -6.10
CA GLU A 14 -7.76 -15.77 -7.10
C GLU A 14 -7.58 -15.00 -8.42
N SER A 15 -7.00 -13.80 -8.37
CA SER A 15 -6.73 -12.95 -9.54
C SER A 15 -5.35 -13.18 -10.16
N GLU A 16 -4.60 -14.17 -9.67
CA GLU A 16 -3.23 -14.47 -10.11
C GLU A 16 -2.29 -13.26 -10.03
N LEU A 17 -2.44 -12.47 -8.96
CA LEU A 17 -1.60 -11.34 -8.62
C LEU A 17 -0.60 -11.71 -7.52
N ASP A 18 0.54 -11.04 -7.51
CA ASP A 18 1.56 -11.15 -6.45
C ASP A 18 1.37 -10.10 -5.36
N GLY A 19 0.71 -8.99 -5.70
CA GLY A 19 0.28 -8.02 -4.72
C GLY A 19 -0.71 -7.01 -5.25
N TYR A 20 -1.21 -6.17 -4.34
CA TYR A 20 -2.18 -5.14 -4.63
C TYR A 20 -1.83 -3.85 -3.91
N LEU A 21 -1.80 -2.75 -4.66
CA LEU A 21 -1.51 -1.43 -4.14
C LEU A 21 -2.77 -0.78 -3.58
N VAL A 22 -2.65 -0.22 -2.38
CA VAL A 22 -3.73 0.50 -1.69
C VAL A 22 -3.19 1.85 -1.23
N PRO A 23 -3.39 2.93 -2.01
CA PRO A 23 -3.03 4.28 -1.58
C PRO A 23 -4.02 4.82 -0.53
N THR A 24 -3.62 5.87 0.20
CA THR A 24 -4.55 6.64 1.05
C THR A 24 -5.52 7.50 0.25
N THR A 25 -5.21 7.81 -1.02
CA THR A 25 -6.02 8.69 -1.87
C THR A 25 -7.33 8.04 -2.28
N ASP A 26 -8.40 8.85 -2.31
CA ASP A 26 -9.69 8.46 -2.90
C ASP A 26 -9.70 8.69 -4.43
N GLU A 27 -10.84 8.40 -5.04
CA GLU A 27 -11.11 8.56 -6.48
C GLU A 27 -10.99 10.01 -7.00
N HIS A 28 -10.90 10.98 -6.10
CA HIS A 28 -10.71 12.40 -6.41
C HIS A 28 -9.30 12.89 -6.04
N LEU A 29 -8.41 11.99 -5.62
CA LEU A 29 -7.07 12.29 -5.11
C LEU A 29 -7.08 13.24 -3.90
N ASN A 30 -8.18 13.24 -3.13
CA ASN A 30 -8.28 14.09 -1.95
C ASN A 30 -7.32 13.61 -0.85
N GLU A 31 -6.72 14.57 -0.15
CA GLU A 31 -5.89 14.32 1.04
C GLU A 31 -6.75 13.94 2.27
N TYR A 32 -8.03 14.36 2.29
CA TYR A 32 -8.99 14.06 3.36
C TYR A 32 -10.11 13.16 2.86
N VAL A 33 -9.88 11.86 3.02
CA VAL A 33 -10.80 10.83 2.57
C VAL A 33 -11.85 10.54 3.65
N PRO A 34 -13.16 10.53 3.32
CA PRO A 34 -14.19 10.21 4.29
C PRO A 34 -14.03 8.77 4.81
N LEU A 35 -14.47 8.51 6.05
CA LEU A 35 -14.22 7.26 6.80
C LEU A 35 -14.50 5.98 5.99
N HIS A 36 -15.50 5.98 5.11
CA HIS A 36 -15.87 4.83 4.28
C HIS A 36 -14.89 4.56 3.12
N HIS A 37 -14.07 5.54 2.73
CA HIS A 37 -13.07 5.42 1.65
C HIS A 37 -11.64 5.21 2.18
N ARG A 38 -11.44 5.11 3.49
CA ARG A 38 -10.12 4.87 4.11
C ARG A 38 -9.72 3.40 4.05
N ARG A 39 -9.52 2.91 2.82
CA ARG A 39 -9.17 1.52 2.52
C ARG A 39 -7.87 1.10 3.22
N LEU A 40 -6.89 2.00 3.26
CA LEU A 40 -5.63 1.74 3.96
C LEU A 40 -5.83 1.57 5.48
N GLU A 41 -6.61 2.45 6.12
CA GLU A 41 -6.93 2.35 7.54
C GLU A 41 -7.69 1.05 7.85
N ALA A 42 -8.64 0.65 7.00
CA ALA A 42 -9.39 -0.58 7.17
C ALA A 42 -8.54 -1.86 7.10
N LEU A 43 -7.42 -1.83 6.36
CA LEU A 43 -6.51 -2.96 6.17
C LEU A 43 -5.36 -2.98 7.18
N SER A 44 -4.76 -1.82 7.44
CA SER A 44 -3.54 -1.70 8.25
C SER A 44 -3.79 -1.16 9.65
N GLY A 45 -4.89 -0.47 9.90
CA GLY A 45 -5.10 0.32 11.13
C GLY A 45 -4.39 1.67 11.11
N PHE A 46 -3.55 1.95 10.11
CA PHE A 46 -2.89 3.24 9.95
C PHE A 46 -3.86 4.30 9.45
N ASN A 47 -4.02 5.38 10.24
CA ASN A 47 -4.96 6.46 9.96
C ASN A 47 -4.29 7.81 9.60
N GLY A 48 -3.03 7.77 9.17
CA GLY A 48 -2.36 8.95 8.63
C GLY A 48 -2.92 9.37 7.27
N SER A 49 -2.74 10.65 6.91
CA SER A 49 -3.30 11.20 5.67
C SER A 49 -2.56 10.74 4.40
N ALA A 50 -1.30 10.35 4.53
CA ALA A 50 -0.45 9.97 3.41
C ALA A 50 0.21 8.61 3.67
N GLY A 51 0.02 7.69 2.73
CA GLY A 51 0.68 6.40 2.72
C GLY A 51 0.23 5.52 1.56
N ILE A 52 1.02 4.50 1.25
CA ILE A 52 0.68 3.48 0.26
C ILE A 52 1.00 2.13 0.86
N ALA A 53 0.02 1.23 0.93
CA ALA A 53 0.29 -0.18 1.21
C ALA A 53 0.46 -0.97 -0.09
N ILE A 54 1.36 -1.95 -0.05
CA ILE A 54 1.41 -3.05 -1.01
C ILE A 54 1.06 -4.31 -0.25
N VAL A 55 -0.15 -4.80 -0.44
CA VAL A 55 -0.61 -6.05 0.16
C VAL A 55 -0.10 -7.20 -0.69
N LEU A 56 0.75 -8.05 -0.11
CA LEU A 56 1.31 -9.20 -0.82
C LEU A 56 0.41 -10.42 -0.68
N ARG A 57 0.42 -11.27 -1.71
CA ARG A 57 -0.29 -12.57 -1.68
C ARG A 57 0.10 -13.39 -0.45
N GLU A 58 1.37 -13.36 -0.09
CA GLU A 58 1.98 -14.15 0.97
C GLU A 58 3.06 -13.29 1.67
N GLY A 59 3.31 -13.55 2.96
CA GLY A 59 4.31 -12.82 3.75
C GLY A 59 3.85 -11.46 4.29
N ARG A 60 4.82 -10.63 4.73
CA ARG A 60 4.56 -9.30 5.29
C ARG A 60 4.30 -8.28 4.18
N SER A 61 3.14 -7.64 4.24
CA SER A 61 2.78 -6.55 3.35
C SER A 61 3.66 -5.33 3.63
N GLN A 62 3.79 -4.41 2.68
CA GLN A 62 4.67 -3.24 2.82
C GLN A 62 3.81 -2.00 3.04
N LEU A 63 4.18 -1.11 3.95
CA LEU A 63 3.52 0.17 4.16
C LEU A 63 4.51 1.31 4.03
N PHE A 64 4.38 2.10 2.97
CA PHE A 64 5.22 3.24 2.66
C PHE A 64 4.60 4.51 3.25
N VAL A 65 5.37 5.22 4.06
CA VAL A 65 4.95 6.46 4.72
C VAL A 65 6.08 7.49 4.69
N ASP A 66 5.72 8.78 4.69
CA ASP A 66 6.68 9.89 4.80
C ASP A 66 7.06 10.21 6.25
N SER A 67 8.03 11.11 6.44
CA SER A 67 8.61 11.45 7.74
C SER A 67 7.63 11.96 8.79
N ARG A 68 6.46 12.46 8.38
CA ARG A 68 5.41 12.91 9.31
C ARG A 68 4.79 11.73 10.06
N TYR A 69 4.86 10.53 9.49
CA TYR A 69 4.07 9.38 9.91
C TYR A 69 4.88 8.18 10.40
N TYR A 70 6.22 8.25 10.48
CA TYR A 70 7.05 7.10 10.87
C TYR A 70 6.64 6.47 12.21
N ILE A 71 6.56 7.29 13.28
CA ILE A 71 6.22 6.82 14.63
C ILE A 71 4.78 6.29 14.67
N GLN A 72 3.87 6.99 13.99
CA GLN A 72 2.47 6.61 13.92
C GLN A 72 2.27 5.27 13.20
N ALA A 73 2.97 5.07 12.07
CA ALA A 73 2.90 3.84 11.30
C ALA A 73 3.45 2.65 12.09
N ASP A 74 4.58 2.82 12.78
CA ASP A 74 5.14 1.79 13.67
C ASP A 74 4.15 1.42 14.80
N ALA A 75 3.44 2.41 15.35
CA ALA A 75 2.50 2.18 16.45
C ALA A 75 1.16 1.55 16.01
N GLN A 76 0.68 1.84 14.80
CA GLN A 76 -0.68 1.50 14.36
C GLN A 76 -0.76 0.26 13.47
N SER A 77 0.28 -0.05 12.69
CA SER A 77 0.14 -0.95 11.52
C SER A 77 0.27 -2.44 11.82
N GLY A 78 0.59 -2.80 13.07
CA GLY A 78 0.77 -4.18 13.53
C GLY A 78 1.85 -4.98 12.79
N ASP A 79 2.02 -6.25 13.17
CA ASP A 79 3.15 -7.09 12.70
C ASP A 79 3.04 -7.56 11.24
N HIS A 80 1.89 -7.32 10.60
CA HIS A 80 1.61 -7.81 9.24
C HIS A 80 2.13 -6.86 8.16
N PHE A 81 2.48 -5.64 8.57
CA PHE A 81 3.07 -4.63 7.71
C PHE A 81 4.53 -4.39 8.10
N GLU A 82 5.39 -4.35 7.09
CA GLU A 82 6.75 -3.84 7.21
C GLU A 82 6.73 -2.36 6.80
N ILE A 83 7.11 -1.49 7.74
CA ILE A 83 7.08 -0.05 7.53
C ILE A 83 8.30 0.40 6.71
N ARG A 84 8.02 1.02 5.56
CA ARG A 84 9.01 1.63 4.67
C ARG A 84 8.98 3.15 4.87
N LYS A 85 10.01 3.65 5.55
CA LYS A 85 10.16 5.06 5.94
C LYS A 85 10.79 5.85 4.80
N LEU A 86 9.96 6.42 3.92
CA LEU A 86 10.38 7.13 2.70
C LEU A 86 11.24 8.34 3.02
N GLY A 87 12.35 8.51 2.29
CA GLY A 87 13.29 9.63 2.49
C GLY A 87 14.48 9.32 3.40
N LEU A 88 14.52 8.13 4.02
CA LEU A 88 15.72 7.62 4.67
C LEU A 88 16.68 7.01 3.65
N ALA A 89 17.98 7.18 3.87
CA ALA A 89 19.01 6.60 3.02
C ALA A 89 18.89 5.07 2.96
N GLY A 90 18.87 4.51 1.75
CA GLY A 90 18.76 3.07 1.51
C GLY A 90 17.33 2.51 1.59
N VAL A 91 16.31 3.35 1.81
CA VAL A 91 14.91 2.92 1.68
C VAL A 91 14.42 3.21 0.27
N PRO A 92 14.10 2.18 -0.53
CA PRO A 92 13.57 2.40 -1.88
C PRO A 92 12.21 3.07 -1.81
N ASP A 93 11.92 3.94 -2.77
CA ASP A 93 10.57 4.42 -2.99
C ASP A 93 9.64 3.30 -3.52
N VAL A 94 8.35 3.59 -3.67
CA VAL A 94 7.37 2.57 -4.13
C VAL A 94 7.74 2.01 -5.51
N VAL A 95 8.26 2.86 -6.40
CA VAL A 95 8.61 2.48 -7.78
C VAL A 95 9.87 1.63 -7.78
N GLU A 96 10.90 2.06 -7.06
CA GLU A 96 12.15 1.33 -6.89
C GLU A 96 11.92 -0.03 -6.23
N TRP A 97 11.02 -0.09 -5.24
CA TRP A 97 10.67 -1.34 -4.58
C TRP A 97 9.97 -2.31 -5.53
N LEU A 98 9.02 -1.82 -6.35
CA LEU A 98 8.35 -2.62 -7.37
C LEU A 98 9.31 -3.10 -8.46
N ALA A 99 10.22 -2.24 -8.91
CA ALA A 99 11.25 -2.57 -9.89
C ALA A 99 12.27 -3.59 -9.36
N GLY A 100 12.46 -3.67 -8.04
CA GLY A 100 13.31 -4.66 -7.39
C GLY A 100 12.68 -6.05 -7.24
N GLN A 101 11.41 -6.24 -7.63
CA GLN A 101 10.75 -7.54 -7.58
C GLN A 101 11.18 -8.45 -8.74
N SER A 102 10.91 -9.76 -8.62
CA SER A 102 11.25 -10.71 -9.68
C SER A 102 10.49 -10.42 -10.99
N ILE A 103 11.15 -10.67 -12.11
CA ILE A 103 10.55 -10.53 -13.44
C ILE A 103 9.32 -11.44 -13.53
N GLY A 104 8.20 -10.89 -14.00
CA GLY A 104 6.93 -11.60 -14.14
C GLY A 104 5.96 -11.39 -12.97
N CYS A 105 6.35 -10.68 -11.91
CA CYS A 105 5.42 -10.34 -10.83
C CYS A 105 4.30 -9.41 -11.33
N ARG A 106 3.07 -9.69 -10.91
CA ARG A 106 1.87 -8.94 -11.29
C ARG A 106 1.29 -8.19 -10.09
N PHE A 107 1.29 -6.87 -10.16
CA PHE A 107 0.69 -6.03 -9.14
C PHE A 107 -0.59 -5.36 -9.66
N GLY A 108 -1.67 -5.44 -8.88
CA GLY A 108 -2.92 -4.76 -9.17
C GLY A 108 -3.04 -3.43 -8.43
N VAL A 109 -3.86 -2.52 -8.95
CA VAL A 109 -4.30 -1.32 -8.24
C VAL A 109 -5.70 -0.94 -8.71
N ASP A 110 -6.45 -0.21 -7.90
CA ASP A 110 -7.69 0.42 -8.36
C ASP A 110 -7.33 1.59 -9.31
N PRO A 111 -7.74 1.54 -10.59
CA PRO A 111 -7.42 2.59 -11.54
C PRO A 111 -8.03 3.95 -11.18
N PHE A 112 -9.08 4.00 -10.34
CA PHE A 112 -9.70 5.24 -9.91
C PHE A 112 -8.93 5.92 -8.78
N THR A 113 -8.14 5.20 -8.00
CA THR A 113 -7.40 5.77 -6.86
C THR A 113 -5.99 6.23 -7.23
N VAL A 114 -5.61 6.13 -8.50
CA VAL A 114 -4.26 6.42 -9.00
C VAL A 114 -4.34 7.34 -10.22
N SER A 115 -3.56 8.42 -10.20
CA SER A 115 -3.46 9.30 -11.37
C SER A 115 -2.80 8.59 -12.56
N PRO A 116 -3.18 8.89 -13.81
CA PRO A 116 -2.51 8.34 -14.99
C PRO A 116 -1.00 8.59 -15.03
N ARG A 117 -0.52 9.67 -14.38
CA ARG A 117 0.92 9.98 -14.27
C ARG A 117 1.62 9.02 -13.32
N SER A 118 1.01 8.68 -12.19
CA SER A 118 1.54 7.71 -11.23
C SER A 118 1.60 6.32 -11.85
N TRP A 119 0.54 5.91 -12.56
CA TRP A 119 0.49 4.62 -13.26
C TRP A 119 1.64 4.47 -14.27
N ARG A 120 1.87 5.49 -15.11
CA ARG A 120 2.98 5.48 -16.08
C ARG A 120 4.38 5.43 -15.46
N ARG A 121 4.52 5.79 -14.18
CA ARG A 121 5.80 5.65 -13.48
C ARG A 121 6.01 4.22 -12.96
N TRP A 122 4.94 3.45 -12.80
CA TRP A 122 4.98 2.08 -12.28
C TRP A 122 5.05 1.03 -13.39
N SER A 123 4.55 1.36 -14.59
CA SER A 123 4.62 0.54 -15.81
C SER A 123 5.91 0.75 -16.59
#